data_AF-A0ABC9VL32-F1
#
_entry.id   AF-A0ABC9VL32-F1
#
_cell.length_a   1.000
_cell.length_b   1.000
_cell.length_c   1.000
_cell.angle_alpha   90.00
_cell.angle_beta   90.00
_cell.angle_gamma   90.00
#
_symmetry.space_group_name_H-M   'P 1'
#
loop_
_entity.id
_entity.type
_entity.pdbx_description
1 polymer ?
#
loop_
_entity_poly.entity_id
_entity_poly.type
_entity_poly.pdbx_seq_one_letter_code
_entity_poly.pdbx_strand_id
1 'polypeptide(L)'
;MNYLTQEKTFHSFIFTKAKYAASFEHLHFNLLAKTDEVAFLENGTPDIQDYLHDLPKIDDQANKKIAAIVMNANPFTLGHKH
;
A
#
# COMPACT_ATOMS: atom_id res chain seq x y z
N MET A 1 -20.75 1.02 -9.61
CA MET A 1 -19.71 -0.03 -9.72
C MET A 1 -19.28 -0.37 -11.15
N ASN A 2 -19.72 0.33 -12.21
CA ASN A 2 -19.41 -0.10 -13.59
C ASN A 2 -18.28 0.69 -14.29
N TYR A 3 -17.86 1.86 -13.79
CA TYR A 3 -16.88 2.70 -14.51
C TYR A 3 -15.45 2.14 -14.46
N LEU A 4 -14.91 1.89 -13.26
CA LEU A 4 -13.54 1.37 -13.11
C LEU A 4 -13.36 -0.02 -13.76
N THR A 5 -14.39 -0.86 -13.68
CA THR A 5 -14.39 -2.18 -14.32
C THR A 5 -14.39 -2.08 -15.85
N GLN A 6 -15.06 -1.07 -16.44
CA GLN A 6 -14.97 -0.80 -17.89
C GLN A 6 -13.55 -0.36 -18.30
N GLU A 7 -12.87 0.38 -17.43
CA GLU A 7 -11.45 0.78 -17.58
C GLU A 7 -10.46 -0.33 -17.17
N LYS A 8 -10.93 -1.56 -16.95
CA LYS A 8 -10.11 -2.72 -16.52
C LYS A 8 -9.29 -2.45 -15.24
N THR A 9 -9.78 -1.57 -14.38
CA THR A 9 -9.19 -1.28 -13.07
C THR A 9 -9.95 -2.06 -12.01
N PHE A 10 -9.30 -3.08 -11.44
CA PHE A 10 -9.90 -4.01 -10.47
C PHE A 10 -9.43 -3.80 -9.04
N HIS A 11 -8.45 -2.93 -8.83
CA HIS A 11 -7.91 -2.56 -7.53
C HIS A 11 -7.82 -1.04 -7.47
N SER A 12 -8.25 -0.47 -6.35
CA SER A 12 -8.34 0.96 -6.15
C SER A 12 -7.90 1.35 -4.75
N PHE A 13 -7.21 2.48 -4.66
CA PHE A 13 -6.82 3.09 -3.40
C PHE A 13 -7.58 4.39 -3.20
N ILE A 14 -7.89 4.69 -1.94
CA ILE A 14 -8.45 5.97 -1.55
C ILE A 14 -7.65 6.57 -0.41
N PHE A 15 -7.56 7.89 -0.44
CA PHE A 15 -7.02 8.69 0.64
C PHE A 15 -8.12 9.65 1.11
N THR A 16 -8.45 9.61 2.39
CA THR A 16 -9.56 10.38 2.96
C THR A 16 -9.24 10.88 4.35
N LYS A 17 -10.09 11.77 4.88
CA LYS A 17 -9.97 12.19 6.29
C LYS A 17 -10.26 10.99 7.19
N ALA A 18 -9.53 10.87 8.29
CA ALA A 18 -9.66 9.77 9.25
C ALA A 18 -11.09 9.53 9.73
N LYS A 19 -11.90 10.59 9.84
CA LYS A 19 -13.32 10.53 10.24
C LYS A 19 -14.23 9.79 9.25
N TYR A 20 -13.81 9.62 8.00
CA TYR A 20 -14.59 8.92 6.96
C TYR A 20 -14.17 7.46 6.77
N ALA A 21 -13.13 6.98 7.45
CA ALA A 21 -12.61 5.62 7.28
C ALA A 21 -13.71 4.56 7.45
N ALA A 22 -14.48 4.63 8.54
CA ALA A 22 -15.56 3.68 8.82
C ALA A 22 -16.65 3.64 7.72
N SER A 23 -16.95 4.80 7.10
CA SER A 23 -17.90 4.84 6.00
C SER A 23 -17.40 4.07 4.78
N PHE A 24 -16.11 4.09 4.51
CA PHE A 24 -15.50 3.35 3.41
C PHE A 24 -15.31 1.86 3.75
N GLU A 25 -15.04 1.52 5.00
CA GLU A 25 -15.03 0.12 5.46
C GLU A 25 -16.37 -0.57 5.20
N HIS A 26 -17.51 0.11 5.43
CA HIS A 26 -18.83 -0.39 5.04
C HIS A 26 -19.03 -0.57 3.53
N LEU A 27 -18.19 0.05 2.71
CA LEU A 27 -18.15 -0.12 1.26
C LEU A 27 -17.10 -1.14 0.81
N HIS A 28 -16.67 -2.02 1.72
CA HIS A 28 -15.66 -3.07 1.50
C HIS A 28 -14.27 -2.52 1.15
N PHE A 29 -13.94 -1.31 1.60
CA PHE A 29 -12.55 -0.87 1.61
C PHE A 29 -11.84 -1.39 2.87
N ASN A 30 -10.62 -1.90 2.70
CA ASN A 30 -9.76 -2.33 3.78
C ASN A 30 -8.83 -1.18 4.18
N LEU A 31 -8.80 -0.85 5.47
CA LEU A 31 -7.89 0.16 6.01
C LEU A 31 -6.44 -0.33 5.98
N LEU A 32 -5.57 0.42 5.31
CA LEU A 32 -4.13 0.11 5.21
C LEU A 32 -3.29 0.90 6.21
N ALA A 33 -3.58 2.19 6.34
CA ALA A 33 -2.88 3.07 7.27
C ALA A 33 -3.79 4.21 7.72
N LYS A 34 -3.58 4.68 8.94
CA LYS A 34 -4.37 5.76 9.53
C LYS A 34 -3.52 6.61 10.46
N THR A 35 -3.70 7.92 10.38
CA THR A 35 -3.26 8.89 11.39
C THR A 35 -4.49 9.56 11.99
N ASP A 36 -4.29 10.53 12.88
CA ASP A 36 -5.40 11.31 13.45
C ASP A 36 -6.17 12.12 12.39
N GLU A 37 -5.51 12.47 11.28
CA GLU A 37 -6.09 13.33 10.25
C GLU A 37 -6.54 12.57 8.99
N VAL A 38 -5.81 11.52 8.62
CA VAL A 38 -5.95 10.86 7.32
C VAL A 38 -6.04 9.35 7.44
N ALA A 39 -6.72 8.73 6.48
CA ALA A 39 -6.82 7.29 6.31
C ALA A 39 -6.55 6.92 4.85
N PHE A 40 -5.78 5.86 4.68
CA PHE A 40 -5.46 5.24 3.40
C PHE A 40 -6.10 3.85 3.38
N LEU A 41 -6.92 3.58 2.37
CA LEU A 41 -7.67 2.34 2.24
C LEU A 41 -7.58 1.78 0.82
N GLU A 42 -7.78 0.48 0.66
CA GLU A 42 -7.84 -0.20 -0.63
C GLU A 42 -9.14 -0.96 -0.83
N ASN A 43 -9.54 -1.21 -2.07
CA ASN A 43 -10.62 -2.13 -2.43
C ASN A 43 -10.33 -2.75 -3.78
N GLY A 44 -10.63 -4.03 -3.90
CA GLY A 44 -10.51 -4.79 -5.13
C GLY A 44 -9.48 -5.91 -5.02
N THR A 45 -9.16 -6.51 -6.16
CA THR A 45 -8.28 -7.68 -6.25
C THR A 45 -7.32 -7.55 -7.43
N PRO A 46 -6.08 -8.04 -7.33
CA PRO A 46 -5.43 -8.54 -6.10
C PRO A 46 -5.21 -7.41 -5.09
N ASP A 47 -5.18 -7.74 -3.80
CA ASP A 47 -5.01 -6.77 -2.71
C ASP A 47 -3.56 -6.71 -2.18
N ILE A 48 -3.32 -5.92 -1.12
CA ILE A 48 -1.97 -5.84 -0.55
C ILE A 48 -1.49 -7.17 0.05
N GLN A 49 -2.39 -8.02 0.55
CA GLN A 49 -2.03 -9.30 1.15
C GLN A 49 -1.61 -10.27 0.07
N ASP A 50 -2.29 -10.28 -1.08
CA ASP A 50 -1.86 -11.01 -2.27
C ASP A 50 -0.45 -10.60 -2.69
N TYR A 51 -0.20 -9.29 -2.77
CA TYR A 51 1.15 -8.77 -3.07
C TYR A 51 2.20 -9.25 -2.06
N LEU A 52 1.91 -9.16 -0.75
CA LEU A 52 2.83 -9.61 0.30
C LEU A 52 3.07 -11.12 0.27
N HIS A 53 2.07 -11.91 -0.13
CA HIS A 53 2.20 -13.36 -0.29
C HIS A 53 3.08 -13.73 -1.47
N ASP A 54 3.01 -12.97 -2.56
CA ASP A 54 3.80 -13.18 -3.77
C ASP A 54 5.26 -12.74 -3.62
N LEU A 55 5.60 -11.97 -2.58
CA LEU A 55 6.97 -11.58 -2.30
C LEU A 55 7.85 -12.82 -2.04
N PRO A 56 9.04 -12.92 -2.67
CA PRO A 56 9.97 -14.01 -2.42
C PRO A 56 10.30 -14.13 -0.93
N LYS A 57 10.07 -15.31 -0.36
CA LYS A 57 10.38 -15.61 1.04
C LYS A 57 11.74 -16.30 1.10
N ILE A 58 12.54 -15.92 2.09
CA ILE A 58 13.83 -16.56 2.34
C ILE A 58 13.58 -17.67 3.35
N ASP A 59 13.76 -18.93 2.92
CA ASP A 59 13.66 -20.06 3.84
C ASP A 59 14.68 -19.96 4.97
N ASP A 60 14.31 -20.45 6.15
CA ASP A 60 15.17 -20.49 7.33
C ASP A 60 15.74 -19.13 7.76
N GLN A 61 14.97 -18.05 7.55
CA GLN A 61 15.41 -16.68 7.82
C GLN A 61 15.82 -16.44 9.28
N ALA A 62 15.22 -17.16 10.24
CA ALA A 62 15.54 -17.06 11.65
C ALA A 62 17.00 -17.45 11.98
N ASN A 63 17.62 -18.32 11.18
CA ASN A 63 18.99 -18.80 11.37
C ASN A 63 20.01 -18.10 10.45
N LYS A 64 19.55 -17.14 9.62
CA LYS A 64 20.41 -16.40 8.69
C LYS A 64 20.80 -15.04 9.26
N LYS A 65 22.07 -14.68 9.08
CA LYS A 65 22.54 -13.31 9.34
C LYS A 65 22.17 -12.43 8.14
N ILE A 66 21.15 -11.60 8.29
CA ILE A 66 20.65 -10.68 7.27
C ILE A 66 21.08 -9.24 7.56
N ALA A 67 21.24 -8.44 6.51
CA ALA A 67 21.47 -7.00 6.59
C ALA A 67 20.67 -6.31 5.48
N ALA A 68 20.19 -5.10 5.76
CA ALA A 68 19.48 -4.27 4.78
C ALA A 68 20.01 -2.84 4.84
N ILE A 69 19.98 -2.14 3.71
CA ILE A 69 20.28 -0.72 3.62
C ILE A 69 18.95 0.00 3.38
N VAL A 70 18.63 0.96 4.26
CA VAL A 70 17.52 1.88 4.03
C VAL A 70 18.10 3.15 3.40
N MET A 71 17.71 3.42 2.16
CA MET A 71 18.18 4.58 1.40
C MET A 71 16.98 5.43 0.97
N ASN A 72 17.07 6.74 1.15
CA ASN A 72 16.13 7.69 0.57
C ASN A 72 16.55 8.00 -0.88
N ALA A 73 15.88 7.38 -1.84
CA ALA A 73 16.14 7.54 -3.28
C ALA A 73 15.28 8.65 -3.93
N ASN A 74 14.97 9.73 -3.19
CA ASN A 74 14.25 10.85 -3.77
C ASN A 74 15.07 11.48 -4.92
N PRO A 75 14.51 11.60 -6.15
CA PRO A 75 15.22 12.19 -7.28
C PRO A 75 15.58 13.68 -7.09
N PHE A 76 14.99 14.35 -6.09
CA PHE A 76 15.36 15.72 -5.66
C PHE A 76 16.32 15.74 -4.46
N THR A 77 17.17 14.74 -4.34
CA THR A 77 18.30 14.79 -3.39
C THR A 77 19.36 15.78 -3.88
N LEU A 78 20.22 16.22 -2.96
CA LEU A 78 21.31 17.17 -3.25
C LEU A 78 22.32 16.68 -4.30
N GLY A 79 22.23 15.41 -4.74
CA GLY A 79 23.06 14.83 -5.80
C GLY A 79 22.78 15.38 -7.20
N HIS A 80 21.57 15.88 -7.47
CA HIS A 80 21.25 16.52 -8.76
C HIS A 80 21.76 17.96 -8.91
N LYS A 81 22.37 18.51 -7.86
CA LYS A 81 22.74 19.92 -7.76
C LYS A 81 24.20 20.19 -8.13
N HIS A 82 24.78 19.51 -9.12
CA HIS A 82 26.07 19.88 -9.73
C HIS A 82 26.18 19.34 -11.15
#